data_AF-A0A0D0A3P2-F1
#
_entry.id   AF-A0A0D0A3P2-F1
#
_cell.length_a   1.000
_cell.length_b   1.000
_cell.length_c   1.000
_cell.angle_alpha   90.00
_cell.angle_beta   90.00
_cell.angle_gamma   90.00
#
_symmetry.space_group_name_H-M   'P 1'
#
loop_
_entity.id
_entity.type
_entity.pdbx_description
1 polymer ?
#
loop_
_entity_poly.entity_id
_entity_poly.type
_entity_poly.pdbx_seq_one_letter_code
_entity_poly.pdbx_strand_id
1 'polypeptide(L)' 'LPFIDNIASKSVRTRYQRADGSYETIPENPGVHHFIWEHLQVQNCILHRLRIVGLTVLASKFVLAAPTANIVG' A
#
# COMPACT_ATOMS: atom_id res chain seq x y z
N LEU A 1 20.41 15.71 7.07
CA LEU A 1 19.06 15.13 6.85
C LEU A 1 18.83 14.04 7.87
N PRO A 2 17.65 13.93 8.51
CA PRO A 2 17.33 12.77 9.33
C PRO A 2 17.35 11.49 8.47
N PHE A 3 17.82 10.39 9.05
CA PHE A 3 17.76 9.08 8.42
C PHE A 3 16.30 8.61 8.41
N ILE A 4 15.74 8.40 7.22
CA ILE A 4 14.38 7.90 7.04
C ILE A 4 14.49 6.43 6.66
N ASP A 5 14.18 5.54 7.61
CA ASP A 5 14.25 4.10 7.41
C ASP A 5 13.06 3.56 6.59
N ASN A 6 11.89 4.20 6.73
CA ASN A 6 10.66 3.81 6.05
C ASN A 6 10.04 4.99 5.29
N ILE A 7 9.61 4.75 4.05
CA ILE A 7 8.90 5.75 3.23
C ILE A 7 7.40 5.47 3.36
N ALA A 8 6.70 6.29 4.14
CA ALA A 8 5.24 6.25 4.19
C ALA A 8 4.66 6.76 2.86
N SER A 9 3.73 5.99 2.28
CA SER A 9 2.94 6.44 1.14
C SER A 9 1.55 6.86 1.60
N LYS A 10 1.05 7.99 1.10
CA LYS A 10 -0.34 8.37 1.31
C LYS A 10 -1.23 7.37 0.57
N SER A 11 -2.16 6.78 1.31
CA SER A 11 -3.14 5.84 0.80
C SER A 11 -4.47 6.54 0.46
N VAL A 12 -5.48 5.73 0.16
CA VAL A 12 -6.88 6.10 0.01
C VAL A 12 -7.41 6.85 1.23
N ARG A 13 -8.30 7.82 0.96
CA ARG A 13 -8.88 8.69 1.98
C ARG A 13 -9.97 7.99 2.78
N THR A 14 -10.64 7.01 2.19
CA THR A 14 -11.84 6.38 2.72
C THR A 14 -11.70 4.87 2.62
N ARG A 15 -12.22 4.14 3.62
CA ARG A 15 -12.23 2.66 3.61
C ARG A 15 -13.51 2.07 3.04
N TYR A 16 -14.47 2.91 2.65
CA TYR A 16 -15.81 2.52 2.20
C TYR A 16 -16.50 1.58 3.19
N GLN A 17 -16.43 1.94 4.47
CA GLN A 17 -17.09 1.19 5.53
C GLN A 17 -18.59 1.52 5.53
N ARG A 18 -19.41 0.49 5.54
CA ARG A 18 -20.87 0.59 5.61
C ARG A 18 -21.33 0.67 7.06
N ALA A 19 -22.60 1.02 7.25
CA ALA A 19 -23.21 1.17 8.57
C ALA A 19 -23.22 -0.14 9.39
N ASP A 20 -23.22 -1.30 8.72
CA ASP A 20 -23.15 -2.63 9.34
C ASP A 20 -21.72 -3.04 9.74
N GLY A 21 -20.72 -2.18 9.51
CA GLY A 21 -19.31 -2.44 9.78
C GLY A 21 -18.57 -3.18 8.67
N SER A 22 -19.27 -3.66 7.63
CA SER A 22 -18.64 -4.27 6.45
C SER A 22 -17.96 -3.22 5.57
N TYR A 23 -17.10 -3.67 4.65
CA TYR A 23 -16.44 -2.81 3.67
C TYR A 23 -16.92 -3.14 2.27
N GLU A 24 -16.93 -2.14 1.39
CA GLU A 24 -17.14 -2.39 -0.04
C GLU A 24 -16.04 -3.28 -0.61
N THR A 25 -16.43 -4.16 -1.53
CA THR A 25 -15.55 -5.10 -2.24
C THR A 25 -15.60 -4.85 -3.73
N ILE A 26 -14.63 -5.38 -4.45
CA ILE A 26 -14.62 -5.32 -5.92
C ILE A 26 -15.65 -6.31 -6.45
N PRO A 27 -16.57 -5.92 -7.36
CA PRO A 27 -17.60 -6.83 -7.88
C PRO A 27 -17.03 -8.11 -8.51
N GLU A 28 -15.92 -7.98 -9.23
CA GLU A 28 -15.23 -9.08 -9.92
C GLU A 28 -14.42 -9.96 -8.95
N ASN A 29 -14.06 -9.44 -7.77
CA ASN A 29 -13.36 -10.19 -6.72
C ASN A 29 -13.87 -9.77 -5.34
N PRO A 30 -14.98 -10.37 -4.87
CA PRO A 30 -15.58 -10.01 -3.59
C PRO A 30 -14.69 -10.29 -2.37
N GLY A 31 -13.61 -11.06 -2.52
CA GLY A 31 -12.65 -11.33 -1.45
C GLY A 31 -11.70 -10.15 -1.16
N VAL A 32 -11.70 -9.11 -2.00
CA VAL A 32 -10.83 -7.95 -1.84
C VAL A 32 -11.67 -6.70 -1.56
N HIS A 33 -11.36 -6.01 -0.46
CA HIS A 33 -11.96 -4.72 -0.17
C HIS A 33 -11.51 -3.66 -1.20
N HIS A 34 -12.44 -2.82 -1.64
CA HIS A 34 -12.23 -1.81 -2.67
C HIS A 34 -11.04 -0.89 -2.35
N PHE A 35 -10.96 -0.43 -1.10
CA PHE A 35 -9.91 0.50 -0.66
C PHE A 35 -8.50 -0.14 -0.69
N ILE A 36 -8.38 -1.48 -0.56
CA ILE A 36 -7.11 -2.19 -0.67
C ILE A 36 -6.63 -2.18 -2.12
N TRP A 37 -7.56 -2.42 -3.06
CA TRP A 37 -7.24 -2.40 -4.48
C TRP A 37 -6.78 -1.03 -4.95
N GLU A 38 -7.50 0.03 -4.58
CA GLU A 38 -7.09 1.40 -4.86
C GLU A 38 -5.70 1.71 -4.29
N HIS A 39 -5.39 1.25 -3.07
CA HIS A 39 -4.05 1.39 -2.50
C HIS A 39 -2.98 0.71 -3.35
N LEU A 40 -3.25 -0.51 -3.84
CA LEU A 40 -2.34 -1.24 -4.71
C LEU A 40 -2.11 -0.53 -6.06
N GLN A 41 -3.11 0.20 -6.58
CA GLN A 41 -2.93 1.04 -7.77
C GLN A 41 -1.95 2.19 -7.50
N VAL A 42 -2.02 2.82 -6.33
CA VAL A 42 -1.05 3.83 -5.91
C VAL A 42 0.36 3.22 -5.79
N GLN A 43 0.49 2.05 -5.16
CA GLN A 43 1.78 1.35 -5.08
C GLN A 43 2.33 1.03 -6.46
N ASN A 44 1.50 0.53 -7.37
CA ASN A 44 1.93 0.23 -8.75
C ASN A 44 2.49 1.48 -9.45
N CYS A 45 1.85 2.64 -9.30
CA CYS A 45 2.36 3.90 -9.85
C CYS A 45 3.71 4.29 -9.26
N ILE A 46 3.89 4.15 -7.94
CA ILE A 46 5.16 4.41 -7.26
C ILE A 46 6.24 3.47 -7.79
N LEU A 47 5.99 2.16 -7.78
CA LEU A 47 6.91 1.13 -8.26
C LEU A 47 7.31 1.34 -9.71
N HIS A 48 6.35 1.70 -10.56
CA HIS A 48 6.61 2.01 -11.96
C HIS A 48 7.58 3.19 -12.08
N ARG A 49 7.39 4.27 -11.30
CA ARG A 49 8.31 5.42 -11.29
C ARG A 49 9.70 5.03 -10.78
N LEU A 50 9.78 4.25 -9.70
CA LEU A 50 11.05 3.75 -9.15
C LEU A 50 11.82 2.93 -10.18
N ARG A 51 11.10 2.09 -10.94
CA ARG A 51 11.67 1.31 -12.04
C ARG A 51 12.22 2.22 -13.15
N ILE A 52 11.47 3.24 -13.56
CA ILE A 52 11.88 4.16 -14.64
C ILE A 52 13.13 4.95 -14.27
N VAL A 53 13.29 5.37 -13.01
CA VAL A 53 14.49 6.09 -12.56
C VAL A 53 15.69 5.17 -12.27
N GLY A 54 15.53 3.85 -12.42
CA GLY A 54 16.59 2.88 -12.17
C GLY A 54 16.98 2.76 -10.70
N LEU A 55 16.02 2.91 -9.77
CA LEU A 55 16.32 2.79 -8.34
C LEU A 55 16.83 1.37 -8.02
N THR A 56 18.03 1.30 -7.43
CA THR A 56 18.54 0.06 -6.84
C THR A 56 17.92 -0.14 -5.47
N VAL A 57 17.23 -1.27 -5.28
CA VAL A 57 16.66 -1.67 -3.99
C VAL A 57 17.26 -3.00 -3.55
N LEU A 58 17.51 -3.13 -2.24
CA LEU A 58 17.81 -4.42 -1.65
C LEU A 58 16.47 -5.12 -1.38
N ALA A 59 16.19 -6.21 -2.09
CA ALA A 59 14.89 -6.89 -2.03
C ALA A 59 14.47 -7.28 -0.60
N SER A 60 15.43 -7.69 0.25
CA SER A 60 15.15 -8.05 1.66
C SER A 60 14.71 -6.88 2.54
N LYS A 61 14.92 -5.64 2.10
CA LYS A 61 14.48 -4.41 2.79
C LYS A 61 13.30 -3.73 2.11
N PHE A 62 12.90 -4.19 0.92
CA PHE A 62 11.84 -3.58 0.15
C PHE A 62 10.50 -4.28 0.42
N VAL A 63 9.88 -3.92 1.55
CA VAL A 63 8.62 -4.53 2.02
C VAL A 63 7.44 -3.64 1.62
N LEU A 64 6.55 -4.15 0.77
CA LEU A 64 5.32 -3.47 0.33
C LEU A 64 4.12 -3.82 1.19
N ALA A 65 4.03 -5.08 1.61
CA ALA A 65 3.02 -5.60 2.51
C ALA A 65 3.59 -6.81 3.24
N ALA A 66 3.33 -6.91 4.55
CA ALA A 66 3.72 -8.03 5.37
C ALA A 66 2.58 -8.36 6.36
N PRO A 67 2.41 -9.63 6.78
CA PRO A 67 1.41 -10.01 7.77
C PRO A 67 1.59 -9.27 9.10
N THR A 68 2.83 -8.90 9.42
CA THR A 68 3.20 -8.15 10.62
C THR A 68 4.28 -7.12 10.26
N ALA A 69 4.22 -5.97 10.92
CA ALA A 69 5.23 -4.92 10.81
C ALA A 69 5.50 -4.36 12.20
N ASN A 70 6.78 -4.31 12.60
CA ASN A 70 7.18 -3.62 13.83
C ASN A 70 7.40 -2.14 13.49
N ILE A 71 6.44 -1.31 13.88
CA ILE A 71 6.53 0.15 13.74
C ILE A 71 7.05 0.71 15.06
N VAL A 72 8.31 1.17 15.06
CA VAL A 72 8.92 1.90 16.18
C VAL A 72 8.83 3.40 15.90
N GLY A 73 8.37 4.17 16.90
CA GLY A 73 8.19 5.62 16.84
C GLY A 73 9.33 6.37 17.52
#